data_AF-A0A8D8GK16-F1
#
_entry.id   AF-A0A8D8GK16-F1
#
_cell.length_a   1.000
_cell.length_b   1.000
_cell.length_c   1.000
_cell.angle_alpha   90.00
_cell.angle_beta   90.00
_cell.angle_gamma   90.00
#
_symmetry.space_group_name_H-M   'P 1'
#
loop_
_entity.id
_entity.type
_entity.pdbx_description
1 polymer ?
#
loop_
_entity_poly.entity_id
_entity_poly.type
_entity_poly.pdbx_seq_one_letter_code
_entity_poly.pdbx_strand_id
1 'polypeptide(L)'
;SDDHAHETSLLADCYYRLAQFCYDGLEKQPLGETLNHERHLITSLLASMQFGSKPARQLFPVLLQLPNLQDGTLHRCFIDASGLVPEWMFLRWIPQLLSYVDFYQESFLESVLLRLAASYPMALYYPAKFAHGECTKRFPERTMGSFACRLLRQLEFPRLDRFVQELSQIVVPCMKVSNIASDLTRKLSAGSELTGEQYRTTVLESMKEAFPESGVGVGREHEKLIPFKSEWKKLLNFDPERQIADIWKFIEHIRREMEKLVPRHSTLELRRYSPWLAEYHFNDREEMLELPGQYNVDHKPNVVNHVKIVKVHNQLEMFKTLRKPLRVQINGSNGKSYDFLVKYGEDLRQDQRIQQLLGTISNQ
;
A
#
# COMPACT_ATOMS: atom_id res chain seq x y z
N SER A 1 -41.10 -2.70 6.82
CA SER A 1 -39.67 -2.46 6.52
C SER A 1 -39.12 -1.33 7.38
N ASP A 2 -39.90 -0.25 7.57
CA ASP A 2 -39.43 0.96 8.24
C ASP A 2 -39.30 0.80 9.77
N ASP A 3 -40.19 0.02 10.42
CA ASP A 3 -40.10 -0.24 11.86
C ASP A 3 -38.82 -1.01 12.25
N HIS A 4 -38.44 -2.04 11.49
CA HIS A 4 -37.19 -2.78 11.73
C HIS A 4 -35.93 -1.96 11.43
N ALA A 5 -35.97 -1.05 10.46
CA ALA A 5 -34.88 -0.11 10.20
C ALA A 5 -34.73 0.90 11.36
N HIS A 6 -35.85 1.30 11.96
CA HIS A 6 -35.87 2.17 13.12
C HIS A 6 -35.35 1.47 14.38
N GLU A 7 -35.80 0.24 14.66
CA GLU A 7 -35.32 -0.58 15.78
C GLU A 7 -33.81 -0.87 15.70
N THR A 8 -33.31 -1.22 14.51
CA THR A 8 -31.87 -1.47 14.30
C THR A 8 -31.04 -0.21 14.49
N SER A 9 -31.53 0.96 14.07
CA SER A 9 -30.88 2.24 14.34
C SER A 9 -30.84 2.58 15.83
N LEU A 10 -31.95 2.40 16.54
CA LEU A 10 -32.02 2.64 17.99
C LEU A 10 -31.05 1.73 18.76
N LEU A 11 -30.99 0.46 18.38
CA LEU A 11 -30.07 -0.51 18.99
C LEU A 11 -28.60 -0.13 18.72
N ALA A 12 -28.28 0.31 17.50
CA ALA A 12 -26.97 0.82 17.15
C ALA A 12 -26.55 2.01 18.03
N ASP A 13 -27.48 2.94 18.26
CA ASP A 13 -27.26 4.13 19.09
C ASP A 13 -27.09 3.79 20.57
N CYS A 14 -27.88 2.85 21.10
CA CYS A 14 -27.74 2.36 22.48
C CYS A 14 -26.35 1.77 22.72
N TYR A 15 -25.90 0.88 21.83
CA TYR A 15 -24.56 0.30 21.91
C TYR A 15 -23.45 1.35 21.74
N TYR A 16 -23.66 2.34 20.86
CA TYR A 16 -22.70 3.42 20.66
C TYR A 16 -22.54 4.28 21.91
N ARG A 17 -23.65 4.68 22.56
CA ARG A 17 -23.61 5.45 23.81
C ARG A 17 -22.92 4.71 24.93
N LEU A 18 -23.14 3.40 25.04
CA LEU A 18 -22.42 2.56 26.00
C LEU A 18 -20.92 2.52 25.70
N ALA A 19 -20.54 2.40 24.42
CA ALA A 19 -19.15 2.45 24.00
C ALA A 19 -18.52 3.81 24.34
N GLN A 20 -19.21 4.93 24.09
CA GLN A 20 -18.74 6.27 24.48
C GLN A 20 -18.53 6.40 25.99
N PHE A 21 -19.49 5.93 26.79
CA PHE A 21 -19.35 5.92 28.25
C PHE A 21 -18.12 5.13 28.71
N CYS A 22 -17.90 3.94 28.14
CA CYS A 22 -16.72 3.14 28.46
C CYS A 22 -15.43 3.84 28.02
N TYR A 23 -15.43 4.47 26.84
CA TYR A 23 -14.28 5.23 26.33
C TYR A 23 -13.92 6.42 27.23
N ASP A 24 -14.89 7.25 27.60
CA ASP A 24 -14.70 8.39 28.51
C ASP A 24 -14.26 7.95 29.92
N GLY A 25 -14.65 6.73 30.32
CA GLY A 25 -14.22 6.12 31.57
C GLY A 25 -12.74 5.71 31.56
N LEU A 26 -12.20 5.30 30.42
CA LEU A 26 -10.79 4.90 30.27
C LEU A 26 -9.83 6.08 30.45
N GLU A 27 -10.23 7.29 30.06
CA GLU A 27 -9.40 8.49 30.26
C GLU A 27 -9.27 8.89 31.73
N LYS A 28 -10.20 8.44 32.60
CA LYS A 28 -10.33 8.88 33.99
C LYS A 28 -9.78 7.87 35.01
N GLN A 29 -9.59 6.61 34.62
CA GLN A 29 -9.20 5.54 35.55
C GLN A 29 -7.69 5.25 35.56
N PRO A 30 -7.12 4.84 36.71
CA PRO A 30 -5.74 4.36 36.76
C PRO A 30 -5.58 3.04 35.99
N LEU A 31 -4.37 2.81 35.46
CA LEU A 31 -4.00 1.72 34.52
C LEU A 31 -4.34 0.26 34.94
N GLY A 32 -4.88 0.01 36.13
CA GLY A 32 -5.15 -1.34 36.66
C GLY A 32 -6.61 -1.81 36.60
N GLU A 33 -7.60 -0.92 36.47
CA GLU A 33 -9.04 -1.29 36.48
C GLU A 33 -9.71 -1.19 35.10
N THR A 34 -8.92 -1.01 34.05
CA THR A 34 -9.41 -0.74 32.69
C THR A 34 -9.96 -1.98 31.99
N LEU A 35 -9.60 -3.20 32.42
CA LEU A 35 -9.96 -4.45 31.73
C LEU A 35 -11.47 -4.60 31.46
N ASN A 36 -12.30 -4.29 32.46
CA ASN A 36 -13.76 -4.36 32.30
C ASN A 36 -14.26 -3.28 31.33
N HIS A 37 -13.75 -2.05 31.44
CA HIS A 37 -14.12 -0.95 30.54
C HIS A 37 -13.70 -1.24 29.11
N GLU A 38 -12.50 -1.78 28.89
CA GLU A 38 -11.99 -2.21 27.58
C GLU A 38 -12.83 -3.34 26.98
N ARG A 39 -13.20 -4.34 27.79
CA ARG A 39 -14.08 -5.44 27.33
C ARG A 39 -15.45 -4.93 26.90
N HIS A 40 -16.08 -4.06 27.69
CA HIS A 40 -17.38 -3.48 27.36
C HIS A 40 -17.28 -2.53 26.16
N LEU A 41 -16.17 -1.80 26.03
CA LEU A 41 -15.90 -0.96 24.86
C LEU A 41 -15.81 -1.80 23.58
N ILE A 42 -15.02 -2.89 23.58
CA ILE A 42 -14.91 -3.79 22.41
C ILE A 42 -16.27 -4.36 22.01
N THR A 43 -16.99 -4.95 22.97
CA THR A 43 -18.27 -5.62 22.70
C THR A 43 -19.34 -4.63 22.24
N SER A 44 -19.47 -3.49 22.91
CA SER A 44 -20.48 -2.47 22.58
C SER A 44 -20.17 -1.76 21.27
N LEU A 45 -18.91 -1.40 21.01
CA LEU A 45 -18.54 -0.71 19.78
C LEU A 45 -18.71 -1.61 18.55
N LEU A 46 -18.26 -2.87 18.63
CA LEU A 46 -18.43 -3.84 17.54
C LEU A 46 -19.90 -4.20 17.34
N ALA A 47 -20.70 -4.33 18.39
CA ALA A 47 -22.15 -4.50 18.26
C ALA A 47 -22.80 -3.30 17.55
N SER A 48 -22.42 -2.07 17.91
CA SER A 48 -22.90 -0.87 17.20
C SER A 48 -22.49 -0.87 15.72
N MET A 49 -21.27 -1.32 15.40
CA MET A 49 -20.81 -1.51 14.02
C MET A 49 -21.60 -2.59 13.28
N GLN A 50 -22.00 -3.67 13.94
CA GLN A 50 -22.83 -4.73 13.34
C GLN A 50 -24.15 -4.16 12.81
N PHE A 51 -24.75 -3.19 13.52
CA PHE A 51 -25.97 -2.50 13.10
C PHE A 51 -25.73 -1.32 12.15
N GLY A 52 -24.49 -1.09 11.68
CA GLY A 52 -24.18 -0.10 10.65
C GLY A 52 -23.93 1.32 11.16
N SER A 53 -23.68 1.51 12.46
CA SER A 53 -23.37 2.83 13.02
C SER A 53 -22.10 3.43 12.42
N LYS A 54 -22.24 4.60 11.77
CA LYS A 54 -21.11 5.34 11.19
C LYS A 54 -20.16 5.90 12.28
N PRO A 55 -20.65 6.51 13.37
CA PRO A 55 -19.78 6.98 14.45
C PRO A 55 -19.01 5.84 15.12
N ALA A 56 -19.65 4.67 15.32
CA ALA A 56 -18.97 3.51 15.88
C ALA A 56 -17.85 3.02 14.96
N ARG A 57 -18.12 2.97 13.64
CA ARG A 57 -17.10 2.64 12.63
C ARG A 57 -15.92 3.60 12.69
N GLN A 58 -16.13 4.88 12.94
CA GLN A 58 -15.04 5.87 13.03
C GLN A 58 -14.13 5.65 14.25
N LEU A 59 -14.69 5.19 15.37
CA LEU A 59 -13.94 4.90 16.59
C LEU A 59 -13.21 3.55 16.57
N PHE A 60 -13.45 2.69 15.57
CA PHE A 60 -12.84 1.35 15.50
C PHE A 60 -11.32 1.32 15.76
N PRO A 61 -10.47 2.22 15.21
CA PRO A 61 -9.02 2.19 15.44
C PRO A 61 -8.62 2.32 16.90
N VAL A 62 -9.47 2.91 17.75
CA VAL A 62 -9.24 3.00 19.19
C VAL A 62 -9.15 1.61 19.82
N LEU A 63 -9.98 0.66 19.36
CA LEU A 63 -9.97 -0.70 19.88
C LEU A 63 -8.59 -1.36 19.70
N LEU A 64 -7.93 -1.07 18.58
CA LEU A 64 -6.60 -1.62 18.27
C LEU A 64 -5.50 -1.05 19.18
N GLN A 65 -5.75 0.03 19.92
CA GLN A 65 -4.78 0.66 20.81
C GLN A 65 -4.94 0.21 22.27
N LEU A 66 -5.95 -0.61 22.59
CA LEU A 66 -6.26 -0.99 23.96
C LEU A 66 -5.15 -1.88 24.57
N PRO A 67 -4.62 -1.56 25.76
CA PRO A 67 -3.53 -2.32 26.38
C PRO A 67 -3.85 -3.80 26.56
N ASN A 68 -5.03 -4.15 27.10
CA ASN A 68 -5.39 -5.56 27.32
C ASN A 68 -5.70 -6.30 26.03
N LEU A 69 -5.91 -5.58 24.91
CA LEU A 69 -5.94 -6.20 23.59
C LEU A 69 -4.53 -6.50 23.08
N GLN A 70 -3.57 -5.58 23.27
CA GLN A 70 -2.17 -5.79 22.87
C GLN A 70 -1.48 -6.88 23.68
N ASP A 71 -1.81 -7.01 24.96
CA ASP A 71 -1.27 -8.05 25.85
C ASP A 71 -1.93 -9.43 25.62
N GLY A 72 -2.92 -9.51 24.73
CA GLY A 72 -3.60 -10.76 24.36
C GLY A 72 -4.76 -11.18 25.25
N THR A 73 -4.96 -10.55 26.41
CA THR A 73 -6.04 -10.84 27.37
C THR A 73 -7.43 -10.76 26.74
N LEU A 74 -7.65 -9.83 25.81
CA LEU A 74 -8.95 -9.59 25.15
C LEU A 74 -9.05 -10.14 23.72
N HIS A 75 -8.04 -10.88 23.23
CA HIS A 75 -8.07 -11.44 21.86
C HIS A 75 -9.33 -12.27 21.59
N ARG A 76 -9.71 -13.17 22.52
CA ARG A 76 -10.88 -14.03 22.34
C ARG A 76 -12.18 -13.21 22.24
N CYS A 77 -12.33 -12.25 23.14
CA CYS A 77 -13.47 -11.32 23.16
C CYS A 77 -13.58 -10.55 21.83
N PHE A 78 -12.45 -10.03 21.33
CA PHE A 78 -12.39 -9.32 20.07
C PHE A 78 -12.74 -10.23 18.88
N ILE A 79 -12.21 -11.46 18.83
CA ILE A 79 -12.49 -12.41 17.75
C ILE A 79 -13.98 -12.77 17.71
N ASP A 80 -14.58 -13.08 18.86
CA ASP A 80 -15.99 -13.45 18.94
C ASP A 80 -16.90 -12.27 18.55
N ALA A 81 -16.61 -11.06 19.03
CA ALA A 81 -17.40 -9.87 18.71
C ALA A 81 -17.21 -9.40 17.25
N SER A 82 -15.98 -9.41 16.74
CA SER A 82 -15.67 -8.97 15.36
C SER A 82 -16.22 -9.93 14.32
N GLY A 83 -16.38 -11.22 14.66
CA GLY A 83 -17.00 -12.22 13.80
C GLY A 83 -18.45 -11.91 13.42
N LEU A 84 -19.18 -11.17 14.27
CA LEU A 84 -20.56 -10.74 14.01
C LEU A 84 -20.65 -9.49 13.12
N VAL A 85 -19.56 -8.74 12.99
CA VAL A 85 -19.54 -7.49 12.24
C VAL A 85 -19.37 -7.78 10.74
N PRO A 86 -20.20 -7.17 9.86
CA PRO A 86 -20.02 -7.26 8.43
C PRO A 86 -18.65 -6.77 7.97
N GLU A 87 -18.02 -7.50 7.05
CA GLU A 87 -16.63 -7.28 6.60
C GLU A 87 -16.42 -5.86 6.05
N TRP A 88 -17.43 -5.32 5.38
CA TRP A 88 -17.35 -4.01 4.74
C TRP A 88 -17.13 -2.86 5.73
N MET A 89 -17.49 -3.05 7.01
CA MET A 89 -17.26 -2.05 8.07
C MET A 89 -15.78 -1.85 8.37
N PHE A 90 -14.92 -2.80 8.01
CA PHE A 90 -13.48 -2.75 8.26
C PHE A 90 -12.67 -2.17 7.08
N LEU A 91 -13.28 -1.99 5.90
CA LEU A 91 -12.56 -1.62 4.66
C LEU A 91 -11.72 -0.35 4.78
N ARG A 92 -12.27 0.70 5.41
CA ARG A 92 -11.56 1.98 5.61
C ARG A 92 -10.31 1.83 6.49
N TRP A 93 -10.33 0.85 7.39
CA TRP A 93 -9.32 0.65 8.41
C TRP A 93 -8.35 -0.49 8.10
N ILE A 94 -8.36 -1.01 6.87
CA ILE A 94 -7.38 -2.01 6.41
C ILE A 94 -5.93 -1.57 6.69
N PRO A 95 -5.50 -0.33 6.40
CA PRO A 95 -4.13 0.09 6.69
C PRO A 95 -3.78 0.02 8.20
N GLN A 96 -4.75 0.34 9.06
CA GLN A 96 -4.61 0.28 10.51
C GLN A 96 -4.61 -1.16 11.01
N LEU A 97 -5.47 -2.03 10.48
CA LEU A 97 -5.44 -3.46 10.78
C LEU A 97 -4.06 -4.06 10.47
N LEU A 98 -3.55 -3.79 9.26
CA LEU A 98 -2.26 -4.32 8.80
C LEU A 98 -1.07 -3.76 9.59
N SER A 99 -1.18 -2.59 10.22
CA SER A 99 -0.07 -2.07 11.05
C SER A 99 0.15 -2.85 12.36
N TYR A 100 -0.85 -3.63 12.80
CA TYR A 100 -0.75 -4.52 13.98
C TYR A 100 -0.48 -5.98 13.60
N VAL A 101 -0.31 -6.28 12.30
CA VAL A 101 -0.02 -7.63 11.83
C VAL A 101 1.48 -7.86 11.80
N ASP A 102 1.94 -8.87 12.53
CA ASP A 102 3.24 -9.51 12.26
C ASP A 102 3.03 -10.67 11.30
N PHE A 103 3.57 -10.57 10.07
CA PHE A 103 3.47 -11.62 9.06
C PHE A 103 4.32 -12.87 9.38
N TYR A 104 5.10 -12.85 10.46
CA TYR A 104 5.90 -13.99 10.92
C TYR A 104 5.24 -14.76 12.08
N GLN A 105 4.10 -14.27 12.60
CA GLN A 105 3.39 -14.87 13.73
C GLN A 105 1.89 -15.03 13.43
N GLU A 106 1.20 -15.74 14.31
CA GLU A 106 -0.27 -15.79 14.28
C GLU A 106 -0.83 -14.45 14.77
N SER A 107 -1.94 -14.01 14.16
CA SER A 107 -2.55 -12.72 14.47
C SER A 107 -3.96 -12.89 14.99
N PHE A 108 -4.32 -12.17 16.05
CA PHE A 108 -5.72 -12.08 16.51
C PHE A 108 -6.65 -11.45 15.45
N LEU A 109 -6.08 -10.78 14.44
CA LEU A 109 -6.80 -10.18 13.31
C LEU A 109 -7.03 -11.17 12.16
N GLU A 110 -6.52 -12.40 12.25
CA GLU A 110 -6.60 -13.40 11.19
C GLU A 110 -8.02 -13.57 10.65
N SER A 111 -9.00 -13.79 11.54
CA SER A 111 -10.39 -14.03 11.15
C SER A 111 -10.97 -12.87 10.33
N VAL A 112 -10.72 -11.63 10.76
CA VAL A 112 -11.19 -10.42 10.07
C VAL A 112 -10.52 -10.30 8.70
N LEU A 113 -9.20 -10.47 8.63
CA LEU A 113 -8.43 -10.30 7.40
C LEU A 113 -8.73 -11.38 6.36
N LEU A 114 -8.97 -12.63 6.77
CA LEU A 114 -9.35 -13.70 5.85
C LEU A 114 -10.79 -13.53 5.33
N ARG A 115 -11.73 -13.06 6.16
CA ARG A 115 -13.08 -12.72 5.66
C ARG A 115 -13.04 -11.55 4.68
N LEU A 116 -12.20 -10.54 4.95
CA LEU A 116 -11.96 -9.43 4.03
C LEU A 116 -11.33 -9.90 2.71
N ALA A 117 -10.33 -10.78 2.76
CA ALA A 117 -9.71 -11.36 1.57
C ALA A 117 -10.71 -12.17 0.73
N ALA A 118 -11.62 -12.92 1.37
CA ALA A 118 -12.65 -13.68 0.69
C ALA A 118 -13.74 -12.80 0.05
N SER A 119 -14.18 -11.74 0.76
CA SER A 119 -15.31 -10.91 0.32
C SER A 119 -14.90 -9.73 -0.57
N TYR A 120 -13.74 -9.13 -0.28
CA TYR A 120 -13.23 -7.91 -0.93
C TYR A 120 -11.72 -8.02 -1.20
N PRO A 121 -11.27 -9.03 -1.98
CA PRO A 121 -9.84 -9.27 -2.21
C PRO A 121 -9.11 -8.05 -2.77
N MET A 122 -9.73 -7.33 -3.70
CA MET A 122 -9.14 -6.14 -4.35
C MET A 122 -8.91 -4.97 -3.39
N ALA A 123 -9.70 -4.86 -2.31
CA ALA A 123 -9.50 -3.84 -1.29
C ALA A 123 -8.26 -4.11 -0.43
N LEU A 124 -7.98 -5.41 -0.18
CA LEU A 124 -6.90 -5.85 0.68
C LEU A 124 -5.59 -6.08 -0.09
N TYR A 125 -5.67 -6.38 -1.39
CA TYR A 125 -4.52 -6.71 -2.24
C TYR A 125 -3.37 -5.69 -2.14
N TYR A 126 -3.62 -4.41 -2.42
CA TYR A 126 -2.56 -3.39 -2.42
C TYR A 126 -1.97 -3.15 -1.02
N PRO A 127 -2.79 -2.89 0.03
CA PRO A 127 -2.25 -2.67 1.36
C PRO A 127 -1.50 -3.88 1.94
N ALA A 128 -2.02 -5.10 1.72
CA ALA A 128 -1.42 -6.32 2.27
C ALA A 128 -0.08 -6.65 1.58
N LYS A 129 0.00 -6.58 0.25
CA LYS A 129 1.27 -6.79 -0.47
C LYS A 129 2.31 -5.74 -0.12
N PHE A 130 1.89 -4.48 0.06
CA PHE A 130 2.79 -3.42 0.52
C PHE A 130 3.31 -3.71 1.93
N ALA A 131 2.42 -3.98 2.90
CA ALA A 131 2.80 -4.27 4.28
C ALA A 131 3.73 -5.47 4.38
N HIS A 132 3.42 -6.55 3.64
CA HIS A 132 4.27 -7.72 3.55
C HIS A 132 5.65 -7.39 2.98
N GLY A 133 5.72 -6.66 1.86
CA GLY A 133 6.98 -6.27 1.23
C GLY A 133 7.89 -5.45 2.15
N GLU A 134 7.33 -4.55 2.96
CA GLU A 134 8.08 -3.79 3.96
C GLU A 134 8.57 -4.69 5.12
N CYS A 135 7.75 -5.62 5.60
CA CYS A 135 8.16 -6.61 6.60
C CYS A 135 9.31 -7.50 6.11
N THR A 136 9.27 -7.93 4.83
CA THR A 136 10.33 -8.74 4.22
C THR A 136 11.63 -7.95 4.08
N LYS A 137 11.57 -6.68 3.67
CA LYS A 137 12.77 -5.81 3.61
C LYS A 137 13.40 -5.60 4.99
N ARG A 138 12.58 -5.46 6.04
CA ARG A 138 13.06 -5.25 7.40
C ARG A 138 13.64 -6.51 8.04
N PHE A 139 13.11 -7.69 7.70
CA PHE A 139 13.50 -8.97 8.30
C PHE A 139 13.62 -10.09 7.24
N PRO A 140 14.63 -10.05 6.36
CA PRO A 140 14.73 -10.97 5.22
C PRO A 140 14.97 -12.44 5.61
N GLU A 141 15.52 -12.71 6.79
CA GLU A 141 15.87 -14.06 7.26
C GLU A 141 14.70 -14.82 7.92
N ARG A 142 13.59 -14.13 8.20
CA ARG A 142 12.46 -14.74 8.93
C ARG A 142 11.54 -15.49 7.97
N THR A 143 11.10 -16.67 8.40
CA THR A 143 10.12 -17.47 7.66
C THR A 143 8.71 -16.97 7.96
N MET A 144 7.89 -16.84 6.91
CA MET A 144 6.50 -16.40 7.02
C MET A 144 5.66 -17.33 7.92
N GLY A 145 4.76 -16.72 8.71
CA GLY A 145 3.80 -17.43 9.53
C GLY A 145 2.70 -18.11 8.73
N SER A 146 2.00 -19.07 9.34
CA SER A 146 0.98 -19.87 8.64
C SER A 146 -0.23 -19.03 8.20
N PHE A 147 -0.65 -18.09 9.05
CA PHE A 147 -1.66 -17.07 8.74
C PHE A 147 -1.27 -16.23 7.52
N ALA A 148 -0.05 -15.70 7.47
CA ALA A 148 0.43 -14.87 6.36
C ALA A 148 0.41 -15.62 5.04
N CYS A 149 0.86 -16.89 5.04
CA CYS A 149 0.79 -17.76 3.86
C CYS A 149 -0.65 -17.97 3.38
N ARG A 150 -1.59 -18.22 4.29
CA ARG A 150 -3.02 -18.36 3.95
C ARG A 150 -3.61 -17.07 3.39
N LEU A 151 -3.30 -15.94 4.00
CA LEU A 151 -3.78 -14.63 3.57
C LEU A 151 -3.25 -14.28 2.17
N LEU A 152 -1.94 -14.35 1.97
CA LEU A 152 -1.34 -13.96 0.68
C LEU A 152 -1.75 -14.91 -0.44
N ARG A 153 -1.94 -16.20 -0.16
CA ARG A 153 -2.45 -17.16 -1.14
C ARG A 153 -3.86 -16.80 -1.65
N GLN A 154 -4.71 -16.20 -0.82
CA GLN A 154 -6.00 -15.68 -1.26
C GLN A 154 -5.89 -14.39 -2.09
N LEU A 155 -4.72 -13.76 -2.07
CA LEU A 155 -4.43 -12.50 -2.78
C LEU A 155 -3.46 -12.70 -3.95
N GLU A 156 -3.29 -13.95 -4.41
CA GLU A 156 -2.50 -14.29 -5.60
C GLU A 156 -3.35 -14.14 -6.86
N PHE A 157 -3.12 -13.06 -7.59
CA PHE A 157 -3.82 -12.75 -8.84
C PHE A 157 -2.79 -12.52 -9.95
N PRO A 158 -2.35 -13.56 -10.69
CA PRO A 158 -1.23 -13.46 -11.62
C PRO A 158 -1.34 -12.31 -12.63
N ARG A 159 -2.56 -12.02 -13.12
CA ARG A 159 -2.82 -10.92 -14.06
C ARG A 159 -2.68 -9.55 -13.39
N LEU A 160 -3.18 -9.40 -12.17
CA LEU A 160 -3.07 -8.17 -11.40
C LEU A 160 -1.61 -7.95 -10.93
N ASP A 161 -0.92 -9.02 -10.57
CA ASP A 161 0.50 -9.02 -10.21
C ASP A 161 1.33 -8.47 -11.37
N ARG A 162 1.09 -8.99 -12.57
CA ARG A 162 1.69 -8.48 -13.80
C ARG A 162 1.30 -7.03 -14.06
N PHE A 163 0.03 -6.66 -13.90
CA PHE A 163 -0.43 -5.29 -14.07
C PHE A 163 0.29 -4.31 -13.13
N VAL A 164 0.45 -4.65 -11.86
CA VAL A 164 1.16 -3.81 -10.88
C VAL A 164 2.65 -3.74 -11.20
N GLN A 165 3.26 -4.86 -11.60
CA GLN A 165 4.65 -4.87 -12.05
C GLN A 165 4.85 -3.93 -13.24
N GLU A 166 3.98 -3.98 -14.23
CA GLU A 166 4.03 -3.13 -15.42
C GLU A 166 3.71 -1.67 -15.10
N LEU A 167 2.78 -1.40 -14.18
CA LEU A 167 2.48 -0.05 -13.70
C LEU A 167 3.70 0.58 -13.01
N SER A 168 4.49 -0.22 -12.28
CA SER A 168 5.75 0.24 -11.69
C SER A 168 6.82 0.64 -12.71
N GLN A 169 6.67 0.20 -13.98
CA GLN A 169 7.52 0.60 -15.09
C GLN A 169 7.09 1.93 -15.73
N ILE A 170 5.89 2.45 -15.42
CA ILE A 170 5.40 3.74 -15.92
C ILE A 170 6.01 4.88 -15.10
N VAL A 171 7.31 5.04 -15.25
CA VAL A 171 8.11 6.10 -14.63
C VAL A 171 9.16 6.56 -15.64
N VAL A 172 9.66 7.78 -15.50
CA VAL A 172 10.82 8.21 -16.30
C VAL A 172 12.07 7.47 -15.76
N PRO A 173 12.65 6.50 -16.49
CA PRO A 173 13.61 5.57 -15.88
C PRO A 173 14.89 6.25 -15.39
N CYS A 174 15.38 7.24 -16.14
CA CYS A 174 16.55 8.02 -15.72
C CYS A 174 16.31 8.82 -14.43
N MET A 175 15.09 9.29 -14.19
CA MET A 175 14.73 9.97 -12.93
C MET A 175 14.71 8.97 -11.76
N LYS A 176 14.25 7.73 -12.00
CA LYS A 176 14.33 6.64 -11.02
C LYS A 176 15.78 6.36 -10.61
N VAL A 177 16.68 6.18 -11.58
CA VAL A 177 18.12 5.97 -11.32
C VAL A 177 18.72 7.17 -10.57
N SER A 178 18.41 8.40 -10.99
CA SER A 178 18.89 9.62 -10.33
C SER A 178 18.42 9.75 -8.88
N ASN A 179 17.20 9.33 -8.56
CA ASN A 179 16.69 9.32 -7.18
C ASN A 179 17.43 8.29 -6.34
N ILE A 180 17.61 7.07 -6.85
CA ILE A 180 18.36 6.00 -6.16
C ILE A 180 19.82 6.41 -5.93
N ALA A 181 20.45 7.07 -6.92
CA ALA A 181 21.78 7.65 -6.78
C ALA A 181 21.84 8.71 -5.65
N SER A 182 20.82 9.56 -5.56
CA SER A 182 20.72 10.57 -4.49
C SER A 182 20.50 9.92 -3.11
N ASP A 183 19.70 8.86 -3.04
CA ASP A 183 19.47 8.10 -1.81
C ASP A 183 20.74 7.37 -1.35
N LEU A 184 21.51 6.79 -2.28
CA LEU A 184 22.81 6.20 -1.98
C LEU A 184 23.77 7.25 -1.41
N THR A 185 23.89 8.42 -2.04
CA THR A 185 24.71 9.52 -1.53
C THR A 185 24.27 9.94 -0.13
N ARG A 186 22.96 10.09 0.11
CA ARG A 186 22.42 10.44 1.43
C ARG A 186 22.75 9.40 2.49
N LYS A 187 22.61 8.11 2.18
CA LYS A 187 22.99 7.01 3.10
C LYS A 187 24.48 7.04 3.44
N LEU A 188 25.33 7.32 2.46
CA LEU A 188 26.78 7.47 2.66
C LEU A 188 27.15 8.71 3.48
N SER A 189 26.39 9.81 3.37
CA SER A 189 26.62 11.04 4.14
C SER A 189 26.10 10.99 5.58
N ALA A 190 25.19 10.06 5.91
CA ALA A 190 24.49 10.03 7.20
C ALA A 190 25.33 9.55 8.39
N GLY A 191 26.66 9.42 8.26
CA GLY A 191 27.60 9.37 9.38
C GLY A 191 27.64 8.08 10.20
N SER A 192 26.85 7.05 9.87
CA SER A 192 27.17 5.69 10.31
C SER A 192 28.29 5.17 9.42
N GLU A 193 29.43 4.79 9.99
CA GLU A 193 30.46 4.01 9.30
C GLU A 193 29.81 2.74 8.74
N LEU A 194 29.32 2.82 7.50
CA LEU A 194 28.80 1.65 6.79
C LEU A 194 29.99 0.71 6.67
N THR A 195 29.88 -0.45 7.32
CA THR A 195 30.91 -1.48 7.15
C THR A 195 31.02 -1.81 5.66
N GLY A 196 32.21 -2.23 5.20
CA GLY A 196 32.41 -2.58 3.79
C GLY A 196 31.36 -3.59 3.27
N GLU A 197 30.86 -4.48 4.14
CA GLU A 197 29.77 -5.40 3.82
C GLU A 197 28.42 -4.69 3.65
N GLN A 198 28.03 -3.80 4.57
CA GLN A 198 26.79 -3.01 4.46
C GLN A 198 26.78 -2.12 3.21
N TYR A 199 27.93 -1.53 2.87
CA TYR A 199 28.10 -0.76 1.63
C TYR A 199 27.82 -1.64 0.41
N ARG A 200 28.46 -2.81 0.33
CA ARG A 200 28.28 -3.74 -0.79
C ARG A 200 26.83 -4.19 -0.95
N THR A 201 26.18 -4.56 0.15
CA THR A 201 24.76 -4.93 0.15
C THR A 201 23.89 -3.78 -0.34
N THR A 202 24.11 -2.56 0.17
CA THR A 202 23.35 -1.37 -0.23
C THR A 202 23.52 -1.06 -1.73
N VAL A 203 24.75 -1.17 -2.26
CA VAL A 203 25.02 -0.96 -3.70
C VAL A 203 24.33 -2.01 -4.56
N LEU A 204 24.35 -3.28 -4.16
CA LEU A 204 23.69 -4.37 -4.88
C LEU A 204 22.16 -4.23 -4.86
N GLU A 205 21.58 -3.88 -3.72
CA GLU A 205 20.13 -3.61 -3.60
C GLU A 205 19.72 -2.42 -4.47
N SER A 206 20.47 -1.32 -4.39
CA SER A 206 20.24 -0.11 -5.21
C SER A 206 20.35 -0.43 -6.70
N MET A 207 21.30 -1.29 -7.10
CA MET A 207 21.46 -1.73 -8.49
C MET A 207 20.24 -2.55 -8.96
N LYS A 208 19.76 -3.48 -8.13
CA LYS A 208 18.57 -4.32 -8.44
C LYS A 208 17.31 -3.48 -8.55
N GLU A 209 17.18 -2.43 -7.74
CA GLU A 209 16.05 -1.51 -7.81
C GLU A 209 16.13 -0.58 -9.03
N ALA A 210 17.31 -0.04 -9.32
CA ALA A 210 17.52 0.97 -10.36
C ALA A 210 17.40 0.41 -11.78
N PHE A 211 17.95 -0.78 -12.02
CA PHE A 211 18.10 -1.32 -13.36
C PHE A 211 17.28 -2.60 -13.52
N PRO A 212 16.36 -2.65 -14.50
CA PRO A 212 15.63 -3.87 -14.79
C PRO A 212 16.59 -4.97 -15.27
N GLU A 213 16.20 -6.22 -15.04
CA GLU A 213 16.86 -7.35 -15.69
C GLU A 213 16.53 -7.36 -17.19
N SER A 214 17.51 -7.71 -18.01
CA SER A 214 17.29 -7.87 -19.45
C SER A 214 16.30 -9.01 -19.68
N GLY A 215 15.20 -8.75 -20.39
CA GLY A 215 14.14 -9.73 -20.56
C GLY A 215 13.11 -9.34 -21.61
N VAL A 216 12.29 -10.32 -21.99
CA VAL A 216 11.19 -10.11 -22.94
C VAL A 216 10.13 -9.21 -22.30
N GLY A 217 9.76 -8.13 -22.99
CA GLY A 217 8.72 -7.20 -22.54
C GLY A 217 9.23 -5.95 -21.80
N VAL A 218 10.54 -5.77 -21.64
CA VAL A 218 11.11 -4.52 -21.12
C VAL A 218 10.87 -3.39 -22.14
N GLY A 219 10.36 -2.25 -21.67
CA GLY A 219 10.15 -1.09 -22.53
C GLY A 219 11.46 -0.49 -23.04
N ARG A 220 11.45 0.01 -24.28
CA ARG A 220 12.61 0.65 -24.93
C ARG A 220 13.30 1.74 -24.10
N GLU A 221 12.55 2.51 -23.30
CA GLU A 221 13.15 3.54 -22.44
C GLU A 221 13.94 2.94 -21.27
N HIS A 222 13.54 1.76 -20.79
CA HIS A 222 14.26 1.01 -19.77
C HIS A 222 15.47 0.29 -20.34
N GLU A 223 15.40 -0.20 -21.59
CA GLU A 223 16.53 -0.84 -22.28
C GLU A 223 17.75 0.09 -22.38
N LYS A 224 17.55 1.39 -22.55
CA LYS A 224 18.62 2.40 -22.59
C LYS A 224 19.47 2.43 -21.32
N LEU A 225 18.93 1.95 -20.20
CA LEU A 225 19.63 1.93 -18.91
C LEU A 225 20.45 0.67 -18.69
N ILE A 226 20.23 -0.39 -19.46
CA ILE A 226 20.92 -1.68 -19.29
C ILE A 226 22.46 -1.53 -19.32
N PRO A 227 23.06 -0.75 -20.24
CA PRO A 227 24.52 -0.55 -20.25
C PRO A 227 25.06 0.04 -18.94
N PHE A 228 24.31 0.96 -18.32
CA PHE A 228 24.69 1.62 -17.06
C PHE A 228 24.67 0.68 -15.86
N LYS A 229 24.00 -0.48 -15.93
CA LYS A 229 24.08 -1.50 -14.88
C LYS A 229 25.51 -2.00 -14.67
N SER A 230 26.25 -2.19 -15.77
CA SER A 230 27.65 -2.61 -15.73
C SER A 230 28.56 -1.52 -15.18
N GLU A 231 28.24 -0.25 -15.45
CA GLU A 231 28.95 0.88 -14.88
C GLU A 231 28.68 1.02 -13.39
N TRP A 232 27.41 0.95 -12.98
CA TRP A 232 27.01 0.99 -11.57
C TRP A 232 27.72 -0.09 -10.75
N LYS A 233 27.90 -1.30 -11.30
CA LYS A 233 28.62 -2.39 -10.65
C LYS A 233 30.07 -2.04 -10.29
N LYS A 234 30.70 -1.08 -10.99
CA LYS A 234 32.06 -0.59 -10.66
C LYS A 234 32.12 0.07 -9.27
N LEU A 235 30.99 0.52 -8.72
CA LEU A 235 30.90 1.02 -7.33
C LEU A 235 31.39 0.00 -6.30
N LEU A 236 31.28 -1.30 -6.60
CA LEU A 236 31.73 -2.40 -5.72
C LEU A 236 33.25 -2.52 -5.62
N ASN A 237 33.99 -1.85 -6.52
CA ASN A 237 35.45 -1.87 -6.54
C ASN A 237 36.06 -0.76 -5.66
N PHE A 238 35.25 0.19 -5.19
CA PHE A 238 35.70 1.27 -4.32
C PHE A 238 35.63 0.85 -2.87
N ASP A 239 36.61 1.32 -2.10
CA ASP A 239 36.60 1.24 -0.64
C ASP A 239 35.86 2.45 -0.05
N PRO A 240 34.71 2.27 0.63
CA PRO A 240 33.93 3.38 1.18
C PRO A 240 34.69 4.19 2.24
N GLU A 241 35.64 3.58 2.97
CA GLU A 241 36.40 4.26 4.04
C GLU A 241 37.51 5.15 3.45
N ARG A 242 38.15 4.70 2.37
CA ARG A 242 39.31 5.37 1.77
C ARG A 242 38.98 6.23 0.56
N GLN A 243 37.91 5.91 -0.16
CA GLN A 243 37.62 6.46 -1.49
C GLN A 243 36.24 7.12 -1.60
N ILE A 244 35.67 7.59 -0.48
CA ILE A 244 34.34 8.22 -0.44
C ILE A 244 34.19 9.38 -1.45
N ALA A 245 35.25 10.19 -1.63
CA ALA A 245 35.23 11.30 -2.58
C ALA A 245 35.16 10.84 -4.05
N ASP A 246 35.80 9.72 -4.37
CA ASP A 246 35.77 9.15 -5.72
C ASP A 246 34.45 8.43 -5.98
N ILE A 247 33.85 7.81 -4.96
CA ILE A 247 32.49 7.28 -5.01
C ILE A 247 31.50 8.40 -5.33
N TRP A 248 31.57 9.54 -4.64
CA TRP A 248 30.68 10.67 -4.93
C TRP A 248 30.87 11.24 -6.33
N LYS A 249 32.10 11.39 -6.82
CA LYS A 249 32.36 11.79 -8.20
C LYS A 249 31.77 10.80 -9.20
N PHE A 250 31.85 9.51 -8.92
CA PHE A 250 31.31 8.47 -9.78
C PHE A 250 29.78 8.49 -9.82
N ILE A 251 29.12 8.61 -8.66
CA ILE A 251 27.67 8.75 -8.57
C ILE A 251 27.20 10.01 -9.32
N GLU A 252 27.92 11.12 -9.16
CA GLU A 252 27.61 12.37 -9.86
C GLU A 252 27.80 12.25 -11.38
N HIS A 253 28.83 11.51 -11.83
CA HIS A 253 29.02 11.21 -13.25
C HIS A 253 27.82 10.44 -13.81
N ILE A 254 27.37 9.37 -13.14
CA ILE A 254 26.17 8.61 -13.56
C ILE A 254 24.95 9.54 -13.61
N ARG A 255 24.77 10.40 -12.61
CA ARG A 255 23.64 11.34 -12.56
C ARG A 255 23.61 12.27 -13.77
N ARG A 256 24.76 12.80 -14.18
CA ARG A 256 24.88 13.64 -15.39
C ARG A 256 24.58 12.88 -16.68
N GLU A 257 24.96 11.61 -16.77
CA GLU A 257 24.57 10.78 -17.92
C GLU A 257 23.05 10.53 -17.93
N MET A 258 22.42 10.34 -16.76
CA MET A 258 20.97 10.19 -16.64
C MET A 258 20.21 11.45 -17.07
N GLU A 259 20.73 12.65 -16.77
CA GLU A 259 20.13 13.93 -17.20
C GLU A 259 20.04 14.05 -18.72
N LYS A 260 21.02 13.52 -19.46
CA LYS A 260 21.01 13.51 -20.94
C LYS A 260 19.91 12.63 -21.52
N LEU A 261 19.46 11.62 -20.77
CA LEU A 261 18.42 10.67 -21.18
C LEU A 261 17.01 11.14 -20.85
N VAL A 262 16.85 12.25 -20.10
CA VAL A 262 15.53 12.78 -19.76
C VAL A 262 14.76 13.17 -21.03
N PRO A 263 13.52 12.71 -21.21
CA PRO A 263 12.71 13.08 -22.37
C PRO A 263 12.52 14.60 -22.48
N ARG A 264 12.69 15.14 -23.69
CA ARG A 264 12.49 16.58 -23.96
C ARG A 264 11.02 16.96 -24.15
N HIS A 265 10.22 16.02 -24.65
CA HIS A 265 8.80 16.22 -24.90
C HIS A 265 7.97 15.81 -23.68
N SER A 266 6.91 16.56 -23.41
CA SER A 266 5.94 16.21 -22.36
C SER A 266 5.02 15.06 -22.76
N THR A 267 4.75 14.88 -24.06
CA THR A 267 3.94 13.77 -24.55
C THR A 267 4.83 12.56 -24.84
N LEU A 268 4.50 11.42 -24.27
CA LEU A 268 5.30 10.19 -24.33
C LEU A 268 4.43 9.01 -24.79
N GLU A 269 5.06 7.95 -25.32
CA GLU A 269 4.36 6.75 -25.79
C GLU A 269 4.45 5.62 -24.74
N LEU A 270 3.32 5.17 -24.20
CA LEU A 270 3.24 4.11 -23.18
C LEU A 270 3.99 2.84 -23.61
N ARG A 271 3.85 2.42 -24.88
CA ARG A 271 4.51 1.22 -25.43
C ARG A 271 6.03 1.22 -25.24
N ARG A 272 6.66 2.38 -25.15
CA ARG A 272 8.11 2.49 -24.90
C ARG A 272 8.51 2.27 -23.44
N TYR A 273 7.55 2.36 -22.51
CA TYR A 273 7.75 2.16 -21.07
C TYR A 273 7.22 0.80 -20.62
N SER A 274 6.00 0.45 -21.03
CA SER A 274 5.37 -0.84 -20.81
C SER A 274 4.64 -1.28 -22.10
N PRO A 275 5.26 -2.15 -22.91
CA PRO A 275 4.60 -2.78 -24.06
C PRO A 275 3.34 -3.55 -23.65
N TRP A 276 3.38 -4.23 -22.50
CA TRP A 276 2.27 -5.03 -22.01
C TRP A 276 1.03 -4.18 -21.70
N LEU A 277 1.18 -3.03 -21.03
CA LEU A 277 0.05 -2.14 -20.76
C LEU A 277 -0.47 -1.45 -22.03
N ALA A 278 0.41 -1.13 -22.98
CA ALA A 278 0.00 -0.55 -24.26
C ALA A 278 -0.86 -1.51 -25.10
N GLU A 279 -0.61 -2.82 -24.96
CA GLU A 279 -1.37 -3.90 -25.60
C GLU A 279 -2.47 -4.45 -24.71
N TYR A 280 -2.60 -3.96 -23.47
CA TYR A 280 -3.65 -4.40 -22.57
C TYR A 280 -5.00 -4.04 -23.15
N HIS A 281 -5.73 -5.08 -23.51
CA HIS A 281 -7.08 -5.02 -24.00
C HIS A 281 -7.91 -6.08 -23.28
N PHE A 282 -9.16 -5.72 -23.01
CA PHE A 282 -10.14 -6.69 -22.58
C PHE A 282 -10.28 -7.83 -23.60
N ASN A 283 -10.38 -9.06 -23.09
CA ASN A 283 -10.71 -10.25 -23.84
C ASN A 283 -11.82 -10.97 -23.06
N ASP A 284 -12.92 -11.35 -23.72
CA ASP A 284 -14.08 -12.03 -23.12
C ASP A 284 -13.73 -13.33 -22.38
N ARG A 285 -12.54 -13.88 -22.63
CA ARG A 285 -12.04 -15.12 -22.02
C ARG A 285 -11.36 -14.92 -20.66
N GLU A 286 -11.05 -13.69 -20.26
CA GLU A 286 -10.28 -13.39 -19.05
C GLU A 286 -11.00 -12.41 -18.13
N GLU A 287 -10.85 -12.60 -16.81
CA GLU A 287 -11.43 -11.72 -15.79
C GLU A 287 -10.86 -10.30 -15.89
N MET A 288 -11.73 -9.29 -15.99
CA MET A 288 -11.30 -7.90 -16.06
C MET A 288 -10.70 -7.43 -14.74
N LEU A 289 -9.59 -6.70 -14.82
CA LEU A 289 -8.99 -6.05 -13.66
C LEU A 289 -9.87 -4.91 -13.16
N GLU A 290 -10.07 -4.82 -11.84
CA GLU A 290 -10.78 -3.71 -11.25
C GLU A 290 -9.97 -2.42 -11.27
N LEU A 291 -10.62 -1.30 -11.55
CA LEU A 291 -9.99 0.01 -11.43
C LEU A 291 -9.65 0.28 -9.94
N PRO A 292 -8.40 0.61 -9.59
CA PRO A 292 -8.03 0.81 -8.19
C PRO A 292 -8.75 1.99 -7.53
N GLY A 293 -8.93 1.94 -6.20
CA GLY A 293 -9.43 3.07 -5.40
C GLY A 293 -10.95 3.15 -5.19
N GLN A 294 -11.70 2.10 -5.55
CA GLN A 294 -13.17 2.12 -5.49
C GLN A 294 -13.80 1.74 -4.13
N TYR A 295 -12.99 1.30 -3.15
CA TYR A 295 -13.47 0.84 -1.84
C TYR A 295 -13.60 1.93 -0.77
N ASN A 296 -13.31 3.20 -1.08
CA ASN A 296 -13.38 4.29 -0.12
C ASN A 296 -14.80 4.85 0.02
N VAL A 297 -15.76 4.00 0.41
CA VAL A 297 -17.18 4.34 0.51
C VAL A 297 -17.72 4.23 1.95
N ASP A 298 -18.68 5.08 2.30
CA ASP A 298 -19.33 5.12 3.62
C ASP A 298 -20.48 4.11 3.78
N HIS A 299 -20.62 3.20 2.83
CA HIS A 299 -21.66 2.18 2.77
C HIS A 299 -21.08 0.87 2.24
N LYS A 300 -21.86 -0.22 2.30
CA LYS A 300 -21.47 -1.51 1.72
C LYS A 300 -21.20 -1.35 0.21
N PRO A 301 -19.98 -1.65 -0.27
CA PRO A 301 -19.66 -1.48 -1.68
C PRO A 301 -20.43 -2.48 -2.54
N ASN A 302 -20.92 -2.01 -3.70
CA ASN A 302 -21.50 -2.89 -4.72
C ASN A 302 -20.42 -3.30 -5.72
N VAL A 303 -19.70 -4.38 -5.40
CA VAL A 303 -18.55 -4.88 -6.17
C VAL A 303 -18.90 -5.22 -7.62
N VAL A 304 -20.14 -5.64 -7.89
CA VAL A 304 -20.61 -5.95 -9.25
C VAL A 304 -20.58 -4.70 -10.14
N ASN A 305 -20.83 -3.53 -9.56
CA ASN A 305 -20.84 -2.25 -10.27
C ASN A 305 -19.47 -1.55 -10.28
N HIS A 306 -18.44 -2.16 -9.71
CA HIS A 306 -17.10 -1.58 -9.75
C HIS A 306 -16.60 -1.51 -11.18
N VAL A 307 -16.08 -0.34 -11.53
CA VAL A 307 -15.51 -0.05 -12.85
C VAL A 307 -14.30 -0.95 -13.06
N LYS A 308 -14.23 -1.59 -14.21
CA LYS A 308 -13.14 -2.46 -14.61
C LYS A 308 -12.30 -1.81 -15.71
N ILE A 309 -11.02 -2.15 -15.78
CA ILE A 309 -10.06 -1.62 -16.75
C ILE A 309 -10.30 -2.30 -18.11
N VAL A 310 -10.72 -1.51 -19.09
CA VAL A 310 -10.91 -1.97 -20.48
C VAL A 310 -9.64 -1.81 -21.31
N LYS A 311 -8.98 -0.65 -21.19
CA LYS A 311 -7.77 -0.30 -21.95
C LYS A 311 -6.98 0.80 -21.23
N VAL A 312 -5.66 0.79 -21.39
CA VAL A 312 -4.79 1.93 -21.06
C VAL A 312 -4.45 2.72 -22.33
N HIS A 313 -4.58 4.04 -22.30
CA HIS A 313 -4.23 4.89 -23.44
C HIS A 313 -2.72 4.82 -23.73
N ASN A 314 -2.37 4.76 -25.01
CA ASN A 314 -0.96 4.66 -25.42
C ASN A 314 -0.20 5.99 -25.29
N GLN A 315 -0.88 7.09 -24.97
CA GLN A 315 -0.28 8.40 -24.78
C GLN A 315 -0.17 8.71 -23.29
N LEU A 316 1.05 9.04 -22.85
CA LEU A 316 1.37 9.50 -21.50
C LEU A 316 1.67 11.00 -21.53
N GLU A 317 1.41 11.68 -20.42
CA GLU A 317 1.76 13.09 -20.24
C GLU A 317 2.70 13.28 -19.05
N MET A 318 3.91 13.75 -19.31
CA MET A 318 4.90 14.08 -18.30
C MET A 318 4.75 15.52 -17.83
N PHE A 319 4.47 15.67 -16.54
CA PHE A 319 4.42 16.97 -15.88
C PHE A 319 5.82 17.55 -15.71
N LYS A 320 5.95 18.87 -15.92
CA LYS A 320 7.21 19.61 -15.78
C LYS A 320 7.52 19.98 -14.33
N THR A 321 7.45 19.04 -13.40
CA THR A 321 7.86 19.22 -12.00
C THR A 321 9.26 18.62 -11.74
N LEU A 322 9.77 18.73 -10.51
CA LEU A 322 11.06 18.14 -10.11
C LEU A 322 11.08 16.61 -10.28
N ARG A 323 9.98 15.93 -9.93
CA ARG A 323 9.87 14.46 -9.94
C ARG A 323 9.36 13.87 -11.26
N LYS A 324 8.95 14.71 -12.22
CA LYS A 324 8.45 14.31 -13.55
C LYS A 324 7.39 13.18 -13.51
N PRO A 325 6.31 13.31 -12.70
CA PRO A 325 5.26 12.30 -12.65
C PRO A 325 4.54 12.20 -14.00
N LEU A 326 3.97 11.02 -14.27
CA LEU A 326 3.32 10.72 -15.54
C LEU A 326 1.81 10.61 -15.36
N ARG A 327 1.02 11.32 -16.18
CA ARG A 327 -0.42 11.08 -16.33
C ARG A 327 -0.63 9.86 -17.22
N VAL A 328 -1.44 8.93 -16.73
CA VAL A 328 -1.92 7.76 -17.47
C VAL A 328 -3.43 7.85 -17.55
N GLN A 329 -3.99 7.71 -18.75
CA GLN A 329 -5.42 7.67 -18.94
C GLN A 329 -5.90 6.22 -19.13
N ILE A 330 -6.92 5.82 -18.38
CA ILE A 330 -7.48 4.47 -18.36
C ILE A 330 -8.96 4.51 -18.72
N ASN A 331 -9.39 3.67 -19.66
CA ASN A 331 -10.81 3.53 -20.01
C ASN A 331 -11.47 2.46 -19.14
N GLY A 332 -12.58 2.84 -18.52
CA GLY A 332 -13.40 1.99 -17.68
C GLY A 332 -14.50 1.27 -18.43
N SER A 333 -14.99 0.17 -17.86
CA SER A 333 -16.13 -0.61 -18.37
C SER A 333 -17.46 0.16 -18.41
N ASN A 334 -17.53 1.31 -17.72
CA ASN A 334 -18.67 2.21 -17.74
C ASN A 334 -18.61 3.27 -18.87
N GLY A 335 -17.66 3.13 -19.80
CA GLY A 335 -17.49 4.05 -20.93
C GLY A 335 -16.83 5.38 -20.57
N LYS A 336 -16.37 5.57 -19.32
CA LYS A 336 -15.65 6.77 -18.89
C LYS A 336 -14.14 6.57 -18.94
N SER A 337 -13.40 7.67 -19.15
CA SER A 337 -11.95 7.71 -19.02
C SER A 337 -11.54 8.30 -17.68
N TYR A 338 -10.48 7.72 -17.10
CA TYR A 338 -9.96 8.05 -15.77
C TYR A 338 -8.49 8.41 -15.88
N ASP A 339 -8.14 9.58 -15.35
CA ASP A 339 -6.75 10.03 -15.29
C ASP A 339 -6.12 9.65 -13.96
N PHE A 340 -4.96 8.99 -14.02
CA PHE A 340 -4.14 8.66 -12.87
C PHE A 340 -2.80 9.36 -12.98
N LEU A 341 -2.29 9.83 -11.84
CA LEU A 341 -0.94 10.38 -11.75
C LEU A 341 -0.02 9.32 -11.14
N VAL A 342 0.92 8.81 -11.94
CA VAL A 342 1.95 7.88 -11.48
C VAL A 342 3.13 8.66 -10.94
N LYS A 343 3.41 8.47 -9.65
CA LYS A 343 4.52 9.07 -8.92
C LYS A 343 5.51 7.99 -8.50
N TYR A 344 6.80 8.31 -8.52
CA TYR A 344 7.88 7.41 -8.14
C TYR A 344 8.70 7.99 -7.00
N GLY A 345 9.13 7.12 -6.08
CA GLY A 345 10.02 7.51 -4.97
C GLY A 345 9.34 8.37 -3.89
N GLU A 346 8.00 8.31 -3.82
CA GLU A 346 7.21 8.99 -2.80
C GLU A 346 6.37 7.95 -2.04
N ASP A 347 6.35 8.04 -0.71
CA ASP A 347 5.43 7.28 0.12
C ASP A 347 4.12 8.07 0.27
N LEU A 348 3.10 7.65 -0.47
CA LEU A 348 1.80 8.34 -0.53
C LEU A 348 0.86 7.99 0.63
N ARG A 349 1.31 7.23 1.64
CA ARG A 349 0.47 6.88 2.80
C ARG A 349 0.09 8.10 3.63
N GLN A 350 0.99 9.08 3.74
CA GLN A 350 0.68 10.32 4.45
C GLN A 350 -0.42 11.11 3.73
N ASP A 351 -0.29 11.28 2.41
CA ASP A 351 -1.31 11.91 1.57
C ASP A 351 -2.65 11.18 1.68
N GLN A 352 -2.64 9.83 1.62
CA GLN A 352 -3.85 9.02 1.76
C GLN A 352 -4.53 9.24 3.12
N ARG A 353 -3.78 9.28 4.23
CA ARG A 353 -4.32 9.53 5.57
C ARG A 353 -4.90 10.93 5.71
N ILE A 354 -4.25 11.93 5.11
CA ILE A 354 -4.77 13.30 5.06
C ILE A 354 -6.08 13.34 4.26
N GLN A 355 -6.16 12.66 3.12
CA GLN A 355 -7.39 12.56 2.33
C GLN A 355 -8.52 11.84 3.10
N GLN A 356 -8.21 10.79 3.85
CA GLN A 356 -9.18 10.12 4.73
C GLN A 356 -9.70 11.06 5.83
N LEU A 357 -8.81 11.85 6.44
CA LEU A 357 -9.19 12.84 7.44
C LEU A 357 -10.09 13.93 6.84
N LEU A 358 -9.70 14.49 5.68
CA LEU A 358 -10.51 15.49 4.97
C LEU A 358 -11.89 14.95 4.59
N GLY A 359 -11.97 13.69 4.14
CA GLY A 359 -13.25 13.03 3.87
C GLY A 359 -14.11 12.86 5.12
N THR A 360 -13.49 12.66 6.28
CA THR A 360 -14.20 12.58 7.57
C THR A 360 -14.75 13.95 7.99
N ILE A 361 -13.96 15.02 7.83
CA ILE A 361 -14.38 16.40 8.14
C ILE A 361 -15.48 16.88 7.20
N SER A 362 -15.39 16.53 5.91
CA SER A 362 -16.36 17.00 4.90
C SER A 362 -17.70 16.25 4.93
N ASN A 363 -17.73 15.06 5.55
CA ASN A 363 -18.93 14.23 5.72
C ASN A 363 -19.54 14.33 7.13
N GLN A 364 -19.02 15.23 7.98
CA GLN A 364 -19.69 15.74 9.19
C GLN A 364 -20.60 16.90 8.79
#